data_AF-A0A8S9IA83-F1
#
_entry.id   AF-A0A8S9IA83-F1
#
_cell.length_a   1.000
_cell.length_b   1.000
_cell.length_c   1.000
_cell.angle_alpha   90.00
_cell.angle_beta   90.00
_cell.angle_gamma   90.00
#
_symmetry.space_group_name_H-M   'P 1'
#
loop_
_entity.id
_entity.type
_entity.pdbx_description
1 polymer ?
#
loop_
_entity_poly.entity_id
_entity_poly.type
_entity_poly.pdbx_seq_one_letter_code
_entity_poly.pdbx_strand_id
1 'polypeptide(L)'
;MKRASWTSDETAGRCENEARSAGRSSDKLSVAHIKFGQLRTDCPETLPEPVKIRMTEANENAKLSEFQQELVQLAAVLKGDDVLTTYPKEIGKGMTVIQGKMYMEDAVKRFLEAGRLALDMGANKEELVHMKPSLTGRRH
;
A
#
# COMPACT_ATOMS: atom_id res chain seq x y z
N MET A 1 31.09 -12.05 20.49
CA MET A 1 29.89 -11.30 20.06
C MET A 1 29.55 -10.21 21.06
N LYS A 2 29.67 -8.92 20.71
CA LYS A 2 29.10 -7.81 21.50
C LYS A 2 27.96 -7.20 20.69
N ARG A 3 26.81 -7.05 21.35
CA ARG A 3 25.55 -6.51 20.82
C ARG A 3 25.65 -4.99 20.87
N ALA A 4 25.53 -4.29 19.75
CA ALA A 4 25.44 -2.84 19.74
C ALA A 4 24.00 -2.43 20.12
N SER A 5 23.88 -1.68 21.22
CA SER A 5 22.68 -0.99 21.65
C SER A 5 22.66 0.38 20.99
N TRP A 6 21.61 0.69 20.24
CA TRP A 6 21.38 2.04 19.71
C TRP A 6 20.36 2.73 20.60
N THR A 7 20.79 3.75 21.35
CA THR A 7 19.88 4.66 22.07
C THR A 7 19.75 5.94 21.23
N SER A 8 18.55 6.17 20.68
CA SER A 8 18.23 7.25 19.73
C SER A 8 18.16 8.66 20.34
N ASP A 9 18.44 8.82 21.64
CA ASP A 9 18.06 10.03 22.38
C ASP A 9 19.12 11.15 22.38
N GLU A 10 20.41 10.82 22.34
CA GLU A 10 21.47 11.84 22.48
C GLU A 10 21.77 12.64 21.20
N THR A 11 21.31 12.18 20.03
CA THR A 11 21.54 12.88 18.76
C THR A 11 20.45 13.91 18.44
N ALA A 12 19.22 13.72 18.92
CA ALA A 12 18.13 14.66 18.68
C ALA A 12 18.33 16.00 19.42
N GLY A 13 18.78 15.95 20.67
CA GLY A 13 18.95 17.14 21.50
C GLY A 13 20.06 18.11 21.03
N ARG A 14 21.00 17.65 20.20
CA ARG A 14 22.05 18.52 19.66
C ARG A 14 21.57 19.38 18.48
N CYS A 15 20.67 18.85 17.65
CA CYS A 15 20.14 19.58 16.48
C CYS A 15 19.17 20.71 16.87
N GLU A 16 18.35 20.50 17.90
CA GLU A 16 17.37 21.50 18.33
C GLU A 16 18.02 22.75 18.95
N ASN A 17 19.10 22.57 19.70
CA ASN A 17 19.78 23.68 20.38
C ASN A 17 20.58 24.58 19.43
N GLU A 18 20.96 24.09 18.25
CA GLU A 18 21.64 24.89 17.23
C GLU A 18 20.65 25.72 16.38
N ALA A 19 19.39 25.28 16.26
CA ALA A 19 18.35 26.02 15.55
C ALA A 19 17.88 27.27 16.34
N ARG A 20 18.00 27.25 17.67
CA ARG A 20 17.48 28.31 18.56
C ARG A 20 18.43 29.50 18.71
N SER A 21 19.72 29.31 18.46
CA SER A 21 20.76 30.36 18.56
C SER A 21 20.94 31.16 17.27
N ALA A 22 20.44 30.67 16.13
CA ALA A 22 20.43 31.38 14.86
C ALA A 22 19.10 32.11 14.67
N GLY A 23 18.86 33.21 15.41
CA GLY A 23 17.66 34.04 15.36
C GLY A 23 17.20 34.40 13.94
N ARG A 24 16.40 33.52 13.32
CA ARG A 24 15.93 33.63 11.95
C ARG A 24 14.44 33.84 11.98
N SER A 25 14.05 35.09 11.77
CA SER A 25 12.66 35.54 11.58
C SER A 25 11.90 34.59 10.65
N SER A 26 10.73 34.13 11.10
CA SER A 26 9.88 33.16 10.39
C SER A 26 9.32 33.64 9.05
N ASP A 27 9.48 34.92 8.68
CA ASP A 27 8.81 35.48 7.49
C ASP A 27 9.61 35.38 6.19
N LYS A 28 10.76 34.70 6.19
CA LYS A 28 11.53 34.42 4.96
C LYS A 28 12.14 33.02 4.97
N LEU A 29 11.31 32.00 5.19
CA LEU A 29 11.65 30.65 4.74
C LEU A 29 11.40 30.57 3.23
N SER A 30 12.30 31.20 2.47
CA SER A 30 12.54 30.79 1.10
C SER A 30 12.85 29.31 1.15
N VAL A 31 11.96 28.51 0.56
CA VAL A 31 12.10 27.06 0.44
C VAL A 31 13.35 26.77 -0.38
N ALA A 32 14.47 26.61 0.32
CA ALA A 32 15.73 26.13 -0.22
C ALA A 32 16.41 25.35 0.89
N HIS A 33 17.03 24.23 0.52
CA HIS A 33 17.65 23.19 1.35
C HIS A 33 16.81 21.95 1.66
N ILE A 34 15.90 21.59 0.75
CA ILE A 34 15.85 20.18 0.32
C ILE A 34 16.15 20.16 -1.17
N LYS A 35 17.24 19.53 -1.61
CA LYS A 35 17.42 19.21 -3.03
C LYS A 35 16.55 18.00 -3.38
N PHE A 36 15.23 18.19 -3.31
CA PHE A 36 14.27 17.40 -4.08
C PHE A 36 14.26 17.98 -5.49
N GLY A 37 14.52 17.16 -6.49
CA GLY A 37 14.25 17.51 -7.88
C GLY A 37 15.42 18.15 -8.62
N GLN A 38 16.28 17.29 -9.17
CA GLN A 38 16.40 17.42 -10.61
C GLN A 38 15.09 16.87 -11.17
N LEU A 39 14.18 17.77 -11.56
CA LEU A 39 12.95 17.36 -12.24
C LEU A 39 13.38 16.47 -13.41
N ARG A 40 12.74 15.32 -13.60
CA ARG A 40 13.00 14.46 -14.76
C ARG A 40 12.60 15.22 -16.02
N THR A 41 13.52 16.01 -16.56
CA THR A 41 13.38 16.69 -17.86
C THR A 41 13.43 15.69 -19.00
N ASP A 42 13.83 14.44 -18.71
CA ASP A 42 13.82 13.30 -19.61
C ASP A 42 12.47 12.58 -19.66
N CYS A 43 11.50 12.96 -18.82
CA CYS A 43 10.17 12.37 -18.84
C CYS A 43 9.33 13.04 -19.93
N PRO A 44 8.89 12.32 -20.97
CA PRO A 44 8.09 12.91 -22.04
C PRO A 44 6.72 13.37 -21.51
N GLU A 45 6.19 14.47 -22.05
CA GLU A 45 4.84 14.97 -21.69
C GLU A 45 3.74 13.97 -22.07
N THR A 46 3.96 13.23 -23.15
CA THR A 46 3.05 12.19 -23.64
C THR A 46 3.78 10.87 -23.73
N LEU A 47 3.24 9.83 -23.10
CA LEU A 47 3.73 8.47 -23.28
C LEU A 47 3.42 7.99 -24.70
N PRO A 48 4.34 7.25 -25.35
CA PRO A 48 4.04 6.62 -26.62
C PRO A 48 2.92 5.58 -26.44
N GLU A 49 2.16 5.33 -27.52
CA GLU A 49 1.15 4.28 -27.50
C GLU A 49 1.82 2.92 -27.22
N PRO A 50 1.34 2.16 -26.22
CA PRO A 50 1.92 0.88 -25.88
C PRO A 50 1.69 -0.11 -27.03
N VAL A 51 2.78 -0.67 -27.54
CA VAL A 51 2.71 -1.72 -28.57
C VAL A 51 2.10 -2.98 -27.96
N LYS A 52 1.23 -3.69 -28.71
CA LYS A 52 0.62 -4.95 -28.26
C LYS A 52 1.72 -5.98 -27.96
N ILE A 53 1.94 -6.28 -26.68
CA ILE A 53 3.02 -7.20 -26.22
C ILE A 53 2.60 -8.68 -26.36
N ARG A 54 1.30 -8.97 -26.31
CA ARG A 54 0.75 -10.33 -26.39
C ARG A 54 0.08 -10.55 -27.74
N MET A 55 0.29 -11.71 -28.37
CA MET A 55 -0.37 -12.04 -29.64
C MET A 55 -1.84 -12.42 -29.45
N THR A 56 -2.17 -13.04 -28.31
CA THR A 56 -3.51 -13.52 -27.97
C THR A 56 -4.19 -12.66 -26.90
N GLU A 57 -5.51 -12.74 -26.84
CA GLU A 57 -6.31 -12.16 -25.75
C GLU A 57 -6.06 -12.86 -24.41
N ALA A 58 -6.51 -12.22 -23.33
CA ALA A 58 -6.42 -12.81 -21.99
C ALA A 58 -7.32 -14.04 -21.88
N ASN A 59 -6.78 -15.16 -21.38
CA ASN A 59 -7.57 -16.34 -21.08
C ASN A 59 -8.18 -16.23 -19.68
N GLU A 60 -9.37 -15.65 -19.61
CA GLU A 60 -10.09 -15.41 -18.35
C GLU A 60 -10.52 -16.70 -17.62
N ASN A 61 -10.70 -17.79 -18.36
CA ASN A 61 -11.10 -19.10 -17.84
C ASN A 61 -9.92 -19.97 -17.39
N ALA A 62 -8.67 -19.54 -17.68
CA ALA A 62 -7.48 -20.23 -17.19
C ALA A 62 -7.44 -20.21 -15.66
N LYS A 63 -6.78 -21.22 -15.07
CA LYS A 63 -6.45 -21.19 -13.64
C LYS A 63 -5.41 -20.11 -13.36
N LEU A 64 -5.46 -19.54 -12.15
CA LEU A 64 -4.47 -18.57 -11.70
C LEU A 64 -3.06 -19.19 -11.71
N SER A 65 -2.09 -18.45 -12.27
CA SER A 65 -0.67 -18.77 -12.06
C SER A 65 -0.28 -18.61 -10.59
N GLU A 66 0.86 -19.15 -10.18
CA GLU A 66 1.37 -19.00 -8.81
C GLU A 66 1.44 -17.53 -8.38
N PHE A 67 2.07 -16.69 -9.20
CA PHE A 67 2.14 -15.25 -8.95
C PHE A 67 0.75 -14.59 -8.83
N GLN A 68 -0.21 -14.99 -9.66
CA GLN A 68 -1.56 -14.45 -9.55
C GLN A 68 -2.27 -14.92 -8.27
N GLN A 69 -1.98 -16.12 -7.78
CA GLN A 69 -2.50 -16.60 -6.48
C GLN A 69 -1.91 -15.79 -5.33
N GLU A 70 -0.62 -15.43 -5.38
CA GLU A 70 0.02 -14.55 -4.39
C GLU A 70 -0.63 -13.16 -4.36
N LEU A 71 -1.00 -12.61 -5.53
CA LEU A 71 -1.75 -11.35 -5.59
C LEU A 71 -3.14 -11.46 -4.94
N VAL A 72 -3.81 -12.61 -5.10
CA VAL A 72 -5.09 -12.88 -4.44
C VAL A 72 -4.91 -13.04 -2.93
N GLN A 73 -3.82 -13.66 -2.48
CA GLN A 73 -3.49 -13.75 -1.04
C GLN A 73 -3.23 -12.36 -0.44
N LEU A 74 -2.53 -11.48 -1.16
CA LEU A 74 -2.38 -10.08 -0.75
C LEU A 74 -3.73 -9.36 -0.68
N ALA A 75 -4.60 -9.57 -1.67
CA ALA A 75 -5.95 -9.00 -1.66
C ALA A 75 -6.79 -9.50 -0.47
N ALA A 76 -6.58 -10.74 -0.01
CA ALA A 76 -7.26 -11.27 1.17
C ALA A 76 -6.93 -10.49 2.45
N VAL A 77 -5.69 -10.01 2.60
CA VAL A 77 -5.30 -9.12 3.71
C VAL A 77 -6.08 -7.80 3.65
N LEU A 78 -6.19 -7.20 2.46
CA LEU A 78 -6.98 -5.97 2.28
C LEU A 78 -8.47 -6.18 2.54
N LYS A 79 -8.97 -7.39 2.33
CA LYS A 79 -10.36 -7.77 2.57
C LYS A 79 -10.62 -8.19 4.03
N GLY A 80 -9.57 -8.42 4.82
CA GLY A 80 -9.63 -8.96 6.19
C GLY A 80 -9.89 -10.46 6.26
N ASP A 81 -9.75 -11.18 5.14
CA ASP A 81 -9.93 -12.64 5.05
C ASP A 81 -8.66 -13.42 5.49
N ASP A 82 -7.57 -12.72 5.81
CA ASP A 82 -6.32 -13.28 6.31
C ASP A 82 -6.46 -13.97 7.68
N VAL A 83 -7.49 -13.61 8.43
CA VAL A 83 -7.82 -14.26 9.72
C VAL A 83 -8.53 -15.60 9.57
N LEU A 84 -8.94 -15.97 8.35
CA LEU A 84 -9.62 -17.25 8.10
C LEU A 84 -8.63 -18.41 8.19
N THR A 85 -9.09 -19.56 8.69
CA THR A 85 -8.27 -20.79 8.80
C THR A 85 -7.79 -21.31 7.44
N THR A 86 -8.45 -20.88 6.37
CA THR A 86 -8.10 -21.20 4.98
C THR A 86 -6.91 -20.39 4.46
N TYR A 87 -6.54 -19.28 5.10
CA TYR A 87 -5.39 -18.48 4.70
C TYR A 87 -4.06 -19.08 5.21
N PRO A 88 -2.95 -18.97 4.44
CA PRO A 88 -2.88 -18.54 3.05
C PRO A 88 -3.17 -19.67 2.05
N LYS A 89 -3.21 -20.92 2.52
CA LYS A 89 -3.08 -22.11 1.68
C LYS A 89 -4.22 -22.30 0.69
N GLU A 90 -5.45 -22.00 1.05
CA GLU A 90 -6.63 -22.28 0.21
C GLU A 90 -7.17 -21.05 -0.51
N ILE A 91 -6.74 -19.85 -0.12
CA ILE A 91 -7.13 -18.61 -0.78
C ILE A 91 -6.49 -18.54 -2.18
N GLY A 92 -7.32 -18.30 -3.20
CA GLY A 92 -6.90 -18.24 -4.60
C GLY A 92 -6.75 -19.60 -5.29
N LYS A 93 -6.69 -20.71 -4.54
CA LYS A 93 -6.60 -22.04 -5.16
C LYS A 93 -7.85 -22.38 -5.97
N GLY A 94 -7.62 -22.90 -7.17
CA GLY A 94 -8.70 -23.35 -8.05
C GLY A 94 -9.53 -22.24 -8.69
N MET A 95 -9.23 -20.96 -8.40
CA MET A 95 -9.87 -19.83 -9.06
C MET A 95 -9.44 -19.73 -10.54
N THR A 96 -10.36 -19.23 -11.35
CA THR A 96 -10.05 -18.75 -12.71
C THR A 96 -9.53 -17.31 -12.67
N VAL A 97 -8.88 -16.86 -13.75
CA VAL A 97 -8.39 -15.48 -13.88
C VAL A 97 -9.49 -14.45 -13.64
N ILE A 98 -10.69 -14.66 -14.18
CA ILE A 98 -11.84 -13.76 -13.95
C ILE A 98 -12.27 -13.74 -12.48
N GLN A 99 -12.31 -14.89 -11.81
CA GLN A 99 -12.66 -14.97 -10.38
C GLN A 99 -11.62 -14.28 -9.50
N GLY A 100 -10.33 -14.47 -9.79
CA GLY A 100 -9.24 -13.80 -9.08
C GLY A 100 -9.33 -12.28 -9.24
N LYS A 101 -9.57 -11.79 -10.47
CA LYS A 101 -9.79 -10.36 -10.75
C LYS A 101 -10.95 -9.80 -9.93
N MET A 102 -12.12 -10.43 -9.96
CA MET A 102 -13.30 -9.99 -9.22
C MET A 102 -13.03 -9.95 -7.70
N TYR A 103 -12.32 -10.94 -7.17
CA TYR A 103 -11.94 -10.97 -5.76
C TYR A 103 -11.04 -9.78 -5.38
N MET A 104 -10.04 -9.48 -6.22
CA MET A 104 -9.14 -8.34 -6.01
C MET A 104 -9.87 -6.99 -6.10
N GLU A 105 -10.73 -6.82 -7.11
CA GLU A 105 -11.52 -5.59 -7.28
C GLU A 105 -12.41 -5.33 -6.05
N ASP A 106 -13.08 -6.37 -5.54
CA ASP A 106 -13.88 -6.28 -4.31
C ASP A 106 -13.04 -5.93 -3.08
N ALA A 107 -11.87 -6.59 -2.92
CA ALA A 107 -10.98 -6.33 -1.80
C ALA A 107 -10.50 -4.87 -1.75
N VAL A 108 -10.01 -4.35 -2.88
CA VAL A 108 -9.52 -2.97 -2.98
C VAL A 108 -10.65 -1.98 -2.75
N LYS A 109 -11.82 -2.22 -3.36
CA LYS A 109 -12.99 -1.36 -3.18
C LYS A 109 -13.38 -1.25 -1.71
N ARG A 110 -13.52 -2.37 -1.01
CA ARG A 110 -13.95 -2.40 0.39
C ARG A 110 -12.93 -1.75 1.32
N PHE A 111 -11.64 -1.99 1.07
CA PHE A 111 -10.56 -1.37 1.83
C PHE A 111 -10.59 0.17 1.70
N LEU A 112 -10.74 0.68 0.47
CA LEU A 112 -10.80 2.12 0.22
C LEU A 112 -12.08 2.77 0.77
N GLU A 113 -13.22 2.08 0.66
CA GLU A 113 -14.49 2.54 1.25
C GLU A 113 -14.39 2.63 2.78
N ALA A 114 -13.86 1.59 3.43
CA ALA A 114 -13.64 1.60 4.87
C ALA A 114 -12.64 2.68 5.30
N GLY A 115 -11.57 2.89 4.51
CA GLY A 115 -10.61 3.99 4.71
C GLY A 115 -11.28 5.37 4.68
N ARG A 116 -12.12 5.63 3.68
CA ARG A 116 -12.86 6.90 3.56
C ARG A 116 -13.81 7.10 4.73
N LEU A 117 -14.58 6.07 5.09
CA LEU A 117 -15.50 6.13 6.23
C LEU A 117 -14.75 6.38 7.55
N ALA A 118 -13.60 5.73 7.76
CA ALA A 118 -12.78 5.95 8.94
C ALA A 118 -12.29 7.41 9.03
N LEU A 119 -11.84 7.99 7.92
CA LEU A 119 -11.44 9.40 7.86
C LEU A 119 -12.61 10.34 8.15
N ASP A 120 -13.78 10.07 7.59
CA ASP A 120 -15.00 10.87 7.82
C ASP A 120 -15.45 10.81 9.29
N MET A 121 -15.17 9.70 9.98
CA MET A 121 -15.39 9.53 11.43
C MET A 121 -14.27 10.11 12.31
N GLY A 122 -13.23 10.72 11.73
CA GLY A 122 -12.14 11.35 12.48
C GLY A 122 -11.02 10.41 12.92
N ALA A 123 -10.83 9.26 12.25
CA ALA A 123 -9.69 8.38 12.51
C ALA A 123 -8.34 9.05 12.20
N ASN A 124 -7.26 8.54 12.81
CA ASN A 124 -5.91 9.02 12.55
C ASN A 124 -5.49 8.73 11.10
N LYS A 125 -5.03 9.76 10.38
CA LYS A 125 -4.58 9.67 8.98
C LYS A 125 -3.31 8.83 8.79
N GLU A 126 -2.56 8.61 9.86
CA GLU A 126 -1.32 7.83 9.85
C GLU A 126 -1.58 6.34 10.17
N GLU A 127 -2.80 5.97 10.54
CA GLU A 127 -3.19 4.60 10.89
C GLU A 127 -3.88 3.89 9.72
N LEU A 128 -3.58 2.60 9.55
CA LEU A 128 -4.22 1.76 8.55
C LEU A 128 -5.53 1.17 9.09
N VAL A 129 -6.56 1.10 8.24
CA VAL A 129 -7.82 0.46 8.62
C VAL A 129 -7.63 -1.05 8.72
N HIS A 130 -7.96 -1.59 9.90
CA HIS A 130 -8.01 -3.02 10.15
C HIS A 130 -9.35 -3.61 9.74
N MET A 131 -9.37 -4.22 8.56
CA MET A 131 -10.56 -4.86 8.00
C MET A 131 -10.93 -6.12 8.78
N LYS A 132 -12.23 -6.39 8.89
CA LYS A 132 -12.76 -7.65 9.41
C LYS A 132 -13.32 -8.46 8.24
N PRO A 133 -13.18 -9.80 8.26
CA PRO A 133 -13.70 -10.63 7.20
C PRO A 133 -15.22 -10.44 7.12
N SER A 134 -15.74 -10.37 5.91
CA SER A 134 -17.18 -10.30 5.72
C SER A 134 -17.78 -11.69 5.89
N LEU A 135 -18.10 -12.05 7.13
CA LEU A 135 -18.73 -13.31 7.45
C LEU A 135 -20.13 -13.36 6.82
N THR A 136 -20.26 -13.86 5.59
CA THR A 136 -21.52 -14.46 5.10
C THR A 136 -21.53 -15.92 5.54
N GLY A 137 -21.48 -16.17 6.84
CA GLY A 137 -21.61 -17.51 7.38
C GLY A 137 -23.05 -17.99 7.24
N ARG A 138 -23.32 -18.91 6.30
CA ARG A 138 -24.49 -19.79 6.45
C ARG A 138 -24.20 -20.64 7.68
N ARG A 139 -24.89 -20.34 8.79
CA ARG A 139 -24.90 -21.21 9.97
C ARG A 139 -25.31 -22.61 9.51
N HIS A 140 -24.45 -23.59 9.75
CA HIS A 140 -24.85 -25.00 9.76
C HIS A 140 -25.29 -25.36 11.19
#